data_AF-A0A5N1L707-F1
#
_entry.id   AF-A0A5N1L707-F1
#
_cell.length_a   1.000
_cell.length_b   1.000
_cell.length_c   1.000
_cell.angle_alpha   90.00
_cell.angle_beta   90.00
_cell.angle_gamma   90.00
#
_symmetry.space_group_name_H-M   'P 1'
#
loop_
_entity.id
_entity.type
_entity.pdbx_description
1 polymer ?
#
loop_
_entity_poly.entity_id
_entity_poly.type
_entity_poly.pdbx_seq_one_letter_code
_entity_poly.pdbx_strand_id
1 'polypeptide(L)'
;MSCTVEERKRVRRAARAIQEEVPTESVDVLAPSASRYGEWTLDAVLRDSEGVPPEVLRELALAGLTLQPTPSQAEYQYVAATV
;
A
#
# COMPACT_ATOMS: atom_id res chain seq x y z
N MET A 1 19.31 -6.31 -9.56
CA MET A 1 18.84 -7.02 -8.36
C MET A 1 18.84 -6.03 -7.21
N SER A 2 17.75 -5.29 -7.06
CA SER A 2 17.50 -4.50 -5.86
C SER A 2 17.50 -5.46 -4.67
N CYS A 3 18.28 -5.13 -3.66
CA CYS A 3 18.35 -5.95 -2.46
C CYS A 3 16.98 -5.86 -1.76
N THR A 4 16.42 -7.02 -1.37
CA THR A 4 15.08 -7.15 -0.78
C THR A 4 14.86 -6.29 0.48
N VAL A 5 15.95 -5.87 1.12
CA VAL A 5 15.93 -4.94 2.26
C VAL A 5 15.58 -3.52 1.84
N GLU A 6 16.08 -3.05 0.70
CA GLU A 6 15.81 -1.71 0.16
C GLU A 6 14.36 -1.59 -0.31
N GLU A 7 13.84 -2.64 -0.96
CA GLU A 7 12.42 -2.77 -1.32
C GLU A 7 11.54 -2.75 -0.07
N ARG A 8 11.87 -3.56 0.95
CA ARG A 8 11.18 -3.55 2.24
C ARG A 8 11.18 -2.16 2.89
N LYS A 9 12.33 -1.47 2.91
CA LYS A 9 12.43 -0.10 3.45
C LYS A 9 11.57 0.87 2.66
N ARG A 10 11.49 0.72 1.34
CA ARG A 10 10.67 1.56 0.47
C ARG A 10 9.19 1.39 0.77
N VAL A 11 8.71 0.14 0.80
CA VAL A 11 7.31 -0.19 1.09
C VAL A 11 6.91 0.30 2.50
N ARG A 12 7.79 0.13 3.50
CA ARG A 12 7.57 0.65 4.86
C ARG A 12 7.47 2.17 4.94
N ARG A 13 8.26 2.89 4.14
CA ARG A 13 8.17 4.36 4.11
C ARG A 13 6.85 4.84 3.50
N ALA A 14 6.41 4.22 2.41
CA ALA A 14 5.12 4.52 1.78
C ALA A 14 3.96 4.23 2.75
N ALA A 15 3.98 3.08 3.42
CA ALA A 15 2.99 2.69 4.41
C ALA A 15 2.86 3.72 5.55
N ARG A 16 4.00 4.20 6.05
CA ARG A 16 4.02 5.23 7.09
C ARG A 16 3.48 6.57 6.59
N ALA A 17 3.87 7.01 5.39
CA ALA A 17 3.39 8.26 4.82
C ALA A 17 1.86 8.25 4.62
N ILE A 18 1.31 7.14 4.11
CA ILE A 18 -0.14 6.97 3.96
C ILE A 18 -0.86 7.06 5.31
N GLN A 19 -0.33 6.41 6.35
CA GLN A 19 -0.92 6.45 7.68
C GLN A 19 -0.88 7.85 8.33
N GLU A 20 0.11 8.68 8.00
CA GLU A 20 0.24 10.05 8.52
C GLU A 20 -0.70 11.04 7.79
N GLU A 21 -1.05 10.78 6.53
CA GLU A 21 -1.82 11.71 5.69
C GLU A 21 -3.29 11.36 5.50
N VAL A 22 -3.64 10.08 5.56
CA VAL A 22 -4.98 9.58 5.22
C VAL A 22 -5.57 8.82 6.41
N PRO A 23 -6.86 9.03 6.74
CA PRO A 23 -7.58 8.21 7.71
C PRO A 23 -7.51 6.72 7.34
N THR A 24 -6.56 6.03 7.97
CA THR A 24 -6.22 4.64 7.68
C THR A 24 -6.64 3.77 8.85
N GLU A 25 -7.52 2.80 8.59
CA GLU A 25 -7.96 1.83 9.59
C GLU A 25 -6.82 0.88 9.96
N SER A 26 -6.19 0.32 8.92
CA SER A 26 -5.06 -0.59 9.07
C SER A 26 -4.11 -0.45 7.89
N VAL A 27 -2.81 -0.65 8.16
CA VAL A 27 -1.76 -0.68 7.16
C VAL A 27 -0.78 -1.79 7.53
N ASP A 28 -0.50 -2.66 6.56
CA ASP A 28 0.40 -3.79 6.69
C ASP A 28 1.44 -3.79 5.56
N VAL A 29 2.62 -4.31 5.89
CA VAL A 29 3.69 -4.55 4.92
C VAL A 29 3.97 -6.04 4.87
N LEU A 30 3.55 -6.68 3.78
CA LEU A 30 3.68 -8.11 3.58
C LEU A 30 4.99 -8.43 2.86
N ALA A 31 5.70 -9.43 3.39
CA ALA A 31 6.83 -10.02 2.69
C ALA A 31 6.36 -10.80 1.44
N PRO A 32 7.23 -10.98 0.43
CA PRO A 32 6.93 -11.80 -0.74
C PRO A 32 6.31 -13.16 -0.43
N SER A 33 6.78 -13.83 0.63
CA SER A 33 6.28 -15.14 1.06
C SER A 33 4.88 -15.13 1.69
N ALA A 34 4.41 -13.98 2.15
CA ALA A 34 3.09 -13.78 2.77
C ALA A 34 2.12 -13.03 1.86
N SER A 35 2.62 -12.40 0.79
CA SER A 35 1.81 -11.72 -0.20
C SER A 35 1.27 -12.69 -1.25
N ARG A 36 0.02 -12.48 -1.67
CA ARG A 36 -0.56 -13.17 -2.83
C ARG A 36 0.11 -12.83 -4.16
N TYR A 37 0.86 -11.73 -4.22
CA TYR A 37 1.52 -11.24 -5.43
C TYR A 37 2.96 -11.73 -5.54
N GLY A 38 3.52 -12.37 -4.50
CA GLY A 38 4.91 -12.83 -4.49
C GLY A 38 5.93 -11.69 -4.42
N GLU A 39 5.50 -10.46 -4.11
CA GLU A 39 6.30 -9.25 -4.02
C GLU A 39 6.10 -8.57 -2.66
N TRP A 40 7.00 -7.65 -2.29
CA TRP A 40 6.74 -6.79 -1.13
C TRP A 40 5.48 -5.98 -1.39
N THR A 41 4.51 -6.13 -0.51
CA THR A 41 3.17 -5.56 -0.71
C THR A 41 2.82 -4.64 0.43
N LEU A 42 2.36 -3.44 0.10
CA LEU A 42 1.62 -2.57 1.00
C LEU A 42 0.15 -2.96 0.91
N ASP A 43 -0.44 -3.32 2.04
CA ASP A 43 -1.87 -3.63 2.15
C ASP A 43 -2.49 -2.64 3.13
N ALA A 44 -3.48 -1.87 2.69
CA ALA A 44 -4.08 -0.80 3.47
C ALA A 44 -5.60 -0.84 3.38
N VAL A 45 -6.23 -0.56 4.52
CA VAL A 45 -7.67 -0.34 4.62
C VAL A 45 -7.87 1.11 5.02
N LEU A 46 -8.52 1.86 4.14
CA LEU A 46 -8.84 3.27 4.36
C LEU A 46 -10.29 3.39 4.85
N ARG A 47 -10.52 4.35 5.73
CA ARG A 47 -11.85 4.67 6.27
C ARG A 47 -12.36 5.96 5.63
N ASP A 48 -13.68 6.06 5.45
CA ASP A 48 -14.37 7.28 5.01
C ASP A 48 -13.90 7.80 3.63
N SER A 49 -13.40 6.90 2.77
CA SER A 49 -12.91 7.24 1.43
C SER A 49 -13.73 6.56 0.34
N GLU A 50 -14.26 7.35 -0.60
CA GLU A 50 -14.83 6.83 -1.84
C GLU A 50 -13.71 6.60 -2.87
N GLY A 51 -13.22 5.36 -2.96
CA GLY A 51 -12.10 5.02 -3.83
C GLY A 51 -10.72 5.37 -3.25
N VAL A 52 -9.67 5.24 -4.06
CA VAL A 52 -8.28 5.48 -3.61
C VAL A 52 -7.98 6.98 -3.60
N PRO A 53 -7.67 7.58 -2.44
CA PRO A 53 -7.37 9.00 -2.35
C PRO A 53 -6.13 9.37 -3.19
N PRO A 54 -6.07 10.60 -3.74
CA PRO A 54 -4.94 11.04 -4.54
C PRO A 54 -3.63 11.09 -3.75
N GLU A 55 -3.68 11.33 -2.44
CA GLU A 55 -2.53 11.29 -1.53
C GLU A 55 -1.91 9.89 -1.51
N VAL A 56 -2.74 8.85 -1.45
CA VAL A 56 -2.29 7.45 -1.51
C VAL A 56 -1.62 7.18 -2.86
N LEU A 57 -2.23 7.58 -3.97
CA LEU A 57 -1.64 7.40 -5.30
C LEU A 57 -0.29 8.11 -5.43
N ARG A 58 -0.16 9.31 -4.85
CA ARG A 58 1.09 10.07 -4.83
C ARG A 58 2.17 9.33 -4.06
N GLU A 59 1.88 8.86 -2.84
CA GLU A 59 2.87 8.15 -2.02
C GLU A 59 3.28 6.81 -2.66
N LEU A 60 2.34 6.10 -3.28
CA LEU A 60 2.64 4.91 -4.07
C LEU A 60 3.56 5.23 -5.26
N ALA A 61 3.28 6.31 -6.00
CA ALA A 61 4.11 6.74 -7.13
C ALA A 61 5.51 7.17 -6.70
N LEU A 62 5.65 7.91 -5.59
CA LEU A 62 6.95 8.30 -5.02
C LEU A 62 7.77 7.08 -4.57
N ALA A 63 7.09 6.03 -4.11
CA ALA A 63 7.69 4.75 -3.77
C ALA A 63 7.83 3.80 -4.96
N GLY A 64 7.42 4.19 -6.17
CA GLY A 64 7.44 3.32 -7.35
C GLY A 64 6.67 2.01 -7.14
N LEU A 65 5.57 2.06 -6.38
CA LEU A 65 4.68 0.93 -6.15
C LEU A 65 3.55 0.94 -7.18
N THR A 66 3.18 -0.24 -7.66
CA THR A 66 2.08 -0.43 -8.61
C THR A 66 0.82 -0.83 -7.85
N LEU A 67 -0.26 -0.07 -8.03
CA LEU A 67 -1.56 -0.37 -7.45
C LEU A 67 -2.12 -1.67 -8.08
N GLN A 68 -2.53 -2.60 -7.22
CA GLN A 68 -3.15 -3.85 -7.62
C GLN A 68 -4.68 -3.71 -7.63
N PRO A 69 -5.37 -4.35 -8.59
CA PRO A 69 -6.82 -4.30 -8.67
C PRO A 69 -7.42 -5.00 -7.44
N THR A 70 -8.03 -4.20 -6.57
CA THR A 70 -8.64 -4.69 -5.32
C THR A 70 -10.13 -4.30 -5.32
N PRO A 71 -11.06 -5.23 -5.08
CA PRO A 71 -12.48 -4.89 -5.05
C PRO A 71 -12.78 -3.96 -3.86
N SER A 72 -13.45 -2.83 -4.12
CA SER A 72 -13.95 -1.92 -3.07
C SER A 72 -15.15 -2.54 -2.38
N GLN A 73 -15.18 -2.54 -1.04
CA GLN A 73 -16.30 -3.05 -0.25
C GLN A 73 -16.91 -1.89 0.56
N ALA A 74 -17.96 -1.27 0.03
CA ALA A 74 -18.78 -0.27 0.72
C ALA A 74 -17.97 0.81 1.49
N GLU A 75 -18.04 0.82 2.83
CA GLU A 75 -17.46 1.84 3.73
C GLU A 75 -15.92 1.74 3.89
N TYR A 76 -15.31 0.66 3.40
CA TYR A 76 -13.88 0.43 3.50
C TYR A 76 -13.27 0.31 2.11
N GLN A 77 -12.26 1.15 1.84
CA GLN A 77 -11.49 1.04 0.63
C GLN A 77 -10.23 0.22 0.89
N TYR A 78 -10.13 -0.91 0.17
CA TYR A 78 -8.93 -1.75 0.17
C TYR A 78 -7.93 -1.24 -0.88
N VAL A 79 -6.67 -1.13 -0.49
CA VAL A 79 -5.56 -0.72 -1.32
C VAL A 79 -4.44 -1.73 -1.16
N ALA A 80 -4.14 -2.47 -2.23
CA ALA A 80 -2.95 -3.30 -2.33
C ALA A 80 -1.99 -2.69 -3.36
N ALA A 81 -0.70 -2.59 -3.03
CA ALA A 81 0.31 -2.11 -3.97
C ALA A 81 1.63 -2.89 -3.83
N THR A 82 2.28 -3.19 -4.94
CA THR A 82 3.50 -4.03 -4.98
C THR A 82 4.68 -3.30 -5.63
N VAL A 83 5.91 -3.80 -5.41
CA VAL A 83 7.17 -3.24 -5.94
C VAL A 83 7.72 -4.04 -7.10
#